data_AF-A0A1D7QYU9-F1
#
_entry.id   AF-A0A1D7QYU9-F1
#
_cell.length_a   1.000
_cell.length_b   1.000
_cell.length_c   1.000
_cell.angle_alpha   90.00
_cell.angle_beta   90.00
_cell.angle_gamma   90.00
#
_symmetry.space_group_name_H-M   'P 1'
#
loop_
_entity.id
_entity.type
_entity.pdbx_description
1 polymer ?
#
loop_
_entity_poly.entity_id
_entity_poly.type
_entity_poly.pdbx_seq_one_letter_code
_entity_poly.pdbx_strand_id
1 'polypeptide(L)'
;MSIVGLKEELNHRVLVGDGAMGTLLYQEGIEGCFEELNASAPETIEQVHRRYINAGADVIQTNTYAANHVKLRRYQQEHRVREFNEQAVKIARKAAGNNAFVVGTIGGIKAFFSDRGFGRRDEGESCGTSGCPCRDGHRRLFAGDLLRSG
;
A
#
# COMPACT_ATOMS: atom_id res chain seq x y z
N MET A 1 -1.62 -28.81 7.05
CA MET A 1 -0.38 -28.06 7.38
C MET A 1 -0.73 -26.96 8.36
N SER A 2 -0.02 -26.86 9.47
CA SER A 2 -0.09 -25.67 10.34
C SER A 2 0.34 -24.44 9.53
N ILE A 3 -0.42 -23.35 9.66
CA ILE A 3 -0.08 -22.08 9.02
C ILE A 3 1.19 -21.55 9.68
N VAL A 4 2.31 -21.58 8.96
CA VAL A 4 3.56 -20.98 9.41
C VAL A 4 3.45 -19.47 9.20
N GLY A 5 3.61 -18.68 10.26
CA GLY A 5 3.56 -17.22 10.19
C GLY A 5 4.84 -16.65 9.58
N LEU A 6 4.76 -15.44 9.00
CA LEU A 6 5.92 -14.76 8.39
C LEU A 6 7.13 -14.69 9.34
N LYS A 7 6.91 -14.35 10.62
CA LYS A 7 7.96 -14.29 11.64
C LYS A 7 8.65 -15.64 11.85
N GLU A 8 7.87 -16.71 11.83
CA GLU A 8 8.40 -18.06 12.00
C GLU A 8 9.25 -18.45 10.79
N GLU A 9 8.74 -18.21 9.58
CA GLU A 9 9.45 -18.50 8.34
C GLU A 9 10.81 -17.77 8.24
N LEU A 10 10.85 -16.50 8.67
CA LEU A 10 12.07 -15.69 8.73
C LEU A 10 13.14 -16.25 9.69
N ASN A 11 12.78 -17.09 10.67
CA ASN A 11 13.75 -17.76 11.53
C ASN A 11 14.37 -19.01 10.89
N HIS A 12 13.72 -19.57 9.86
CA HIS A 12 14.12 -20.82 9.23
C HIS A 12 14.89 -20.61 7.92
N ARG A 13 14.55 -19.57 7.16
CA ARG A 13 15.23 -19.26 5.89
C ARG A 13 15.17 -17.79 5.51
N VAL A 14 16.05 -17.41 4.57
CA VAL A 14 15.96 -16.13 3.88
C VAL A 14 14.73 -16.12 2.97
N LEU A 15 13.96 -15.03 3.02
CA LEU A 15 12.82 -14.78 2.14
C LEU A 15 13.16 -13.72 1.10
N VAL A 16 12.69 -13.93 -0.13
CA VAL A 16 12.89 -13.02 -1.25
C VAL A 16 11.69 -12.08 -1.37
N GLY A 17 11.94 -10.77 -1.33
CA GLY A 17 10.94 -9.74 -1.61
C GLY A 17 10.74 -9.53 -3.11
N ASP A 18 9.61 -8.92 -3.48
CA ASP A 18 9.33 -8.52 -4.86
C ASP A 18 10.15 -7.31 -5.31
N GLY A 19 10.05 -7.02 -6.62
CA GLY A 19 10.67 -5.86 -7.24
C GLY A 19 9.77 -4.62 -7.22
N ALA A 20 10.18 -3.59 -7.97
CA ALA A 20 9.46 -2.34 -8.01
C ALA A 20 8.16 -2.43 -8.85
N MET A 21 7.00 -2.30 -8.19
CA MET A 21 5.68 -2.19 -8.82
C MET A 21 5.64 -1.05 -9.87
N GLY A 22 6.02 0.17 -9.46
CA GLY A 22 5.95 1.34 -10.34
C GLY A 22 6.90 1.26 -11.55
N THR A 23 8.08 0.65 -11.41
CA THR A 23 9.00 0.47 -12.55
C THR A 23 8.42 -0.47 -13.59
N LEU A 24 7.78 -1.57 -13.17
CA LEU A 24 7.19 -2.52 -14.10
C LEU A 24 5.97 -1.91 -14.81
N LEU A 25 5.09 -1.22 -14.08
CA LEU A 25 3.95 -0.51 -14.67
C LEU A 25 4.40 0.56 -15.68
N TYR A 26 5.47 1.30 -15.36
CA TYR A 26 6.05 2.27 -16.28
C TYR A 26 6.61 1.62 -17.56
N GLN A 27 7.27 0.47 -17.45
CA GLN A 27 7.74 -0.31 -18.60
C GLN A 27 6.61 -0.83 -19.48
N GLU A 28 5.41 -1.02 -18.91
CA GLU A 28 4.18 -1.36 -19.64
C GLU A 28 3.49 -0.13 -20.25
N GLY A 29 4.11 1.05 -20.16
CA GLY A 29 3.60 2.30 -20.73
C GLY A 29 2.51 2.97 -19.88
N ILE A 30 2.38 2.57 -18.62
CA ILE A 30 1.40 3.15 -17.71
C ILE A 30 2.01 4.34 -16.98
N GLU A 31 1.33 5.48 -17.04
CA GLU A 31 1.71 6.71 -16.37
C GLU A 31 0.57 7.19 -15.45
N GLY A 32 0.88 8.08 -14.50
CA GLY A 32 -0.12 8.69 -13.63
C GLY A 32 -0.17 8.09 -12.21
N CYS A 33 -1.37 7.83 -11.71
CA CYS A 33 -1.63 7.35 -10.35
C CYS A 33 -1.69 5.82 -10.35
N PHE A 34 -0.60 5.14 -9.97
CA PHE A 34 -0.60 3.67 -9.95
C PHE A 34 -1.60 3.09 -8.94
N GLU A 35 -1.87 3.78 -7.83
CA GLU A 35 -2.87 3.36 -6.86
C GLU A 35 -4.30 3.35 -7.43
N GLU A 36 -4.59 4.17 -8.44
CA GLU A 36 -5.89 4.20 -9.11
C GLU A 36 -6.16 2.89 -9.86
N LEU A 37 -5.12 2.21 -10.35
CA LEU A 37 -5.23 0.92 -11.02
C LEU A 37 -5.81 -0.16 -10.10
N ASN A 38 -5.70 -0.01 -8.78
CA ASN A 38 -6.37 -0.92 -7.85
C ASN A 38 -7.89 -0.94 -8.03
N ALA A 39 -8.49 0.17 -8.50
CA ALA A 39 -9.91 0.27 -8.77
C ALA A 39 -10.25 0.19 -10.27
N SER A 40 -9.45 0.83 -11.12
CA SER A 40 -9.74 0.95 -12.56
C SER A 40 -9.25 -0.23 -13.40
N ALA A 41 -8.17 -0.89 -12.99
CA ALA A 41 -7.56 -2.01 -13.71
C ALA A 41 -6.96 -3.04 -12.73
N PRO A 42 -7.77 -3.64 -11.84
CA PRO A 42 -7.28 -4.56 -10.80
C PRO A 42 -6.50 -5.75 -11.37
N GLU A 43 -6.84 -6.15 -12.60
CA GLU A 43 -6.30 -7.33 -13.25
C GLU A 43 -4.86 -7.10 -13.72
N THR A 44 -4.51 -5.86 -14.05
CA THR A 44 -3.13 -5.45 -14.33
C THR A 44 -2.27 -5.58 -13.07
N ILE A 45 -2.78 -5.10 -11.93
CA ILE A 45 -2.06 -5.19 -10.65
C ILE A 45 -1.92 -6.65 -10.20
N GLU A 46 -2.96 -7.47 -10.37
CA GLU A 46 -2.90 -8.90 -10.10
C GLU A 46 -1.82 -9.60 -10.96
N GLN A 47 -1.73 -9.26 -12.25
CA GLN A 47 -0.73 -9.81 -13.15
C GLN A 47 0.69 -9.41 -12.75
N VAL A 48 0.92 -8.16 -12.33
CA VAL A 48 2.23 -7.73 -11.82
C VAL A 48 2.64 -8.53 -10.58
N HIS A 49 1.75 -8.71 -9.60
CA HIS A 49 2.04 -9.55 -8.44
C HIS A 49 2.39 -10.98 -8.85
N ARG A 50 1.60 -11.58 -9.76
CA ARG A 50 1.86 -12.93 -10.26
C ARG A 50 3.20 -13.04 -10.97
N ARG A 51 3.63 -12.02 -11.72
CA ARG A 51 4.95 -11.99 -12.36
C ARG A 51 6.08 -12.09 -11.32
N TYR A 52 5.99 -11.33 -10.22
CA TYR A 52 6.99 -11.42 -9.15
C TYR A 52 6.94 -12.75 -8.40
N ILE A 53 5.76 -13.29 -8.10
CA ILE A 53 5.62 -14.61 -7.47
C ILE A 53 6.22 -15.70 -8.37
N ASN A 54 5.91 -15.67 -9.67
CA ASN A 54 6.44 -16.64 -10.64
C ASN A 54 7.97 -16.51 -10.82
N ALA A 55 8.53 -15.33 -10.57
CA ALA A 55 9.97 -15.10 -10.56
C ALA A 55 10.66 -15.57 -9.26
N GLY A 56 9.89 -16.01 -8.25
CA GLY A 56 10.40 -16.55 -6.99
C GLY A 56 10.27 -15.62 -5.77
N ALA A 57 9.46 -14.56 -5.84
CA ALA A 57 9.18 -13.73 -4.66
C ALA A 57 8.37 -14.52 -3.62
N ASP A 58 8.92 -14.64 -2.40
CA ASP A 58 8.22 -15.18 -1.23
C ASP A 58 7.32 -14.13 -0.57
N VAL A 59 7.63 -12.85 -0.73
CA VAL A 59 6.92 -11.72 -0.12
C VAL A 59 6.59 -10.69 -1.20
N ILE A 60 5.33 -10.31 -1.30
CA ILE A 60 4.86 -9.26 -2.20
C ILE A 60 4.32 -8.05 -1.44
N GLN A 61 4.52 -6.88 -2.01
CA GLN A 61 4.10 -5.60 -1.48
C GLN A 61 2.76 -5.16 -2.11
N THR A 62 1.79 -4.72 -1.31
CA THR A 62 0.57 -4.11 -1.87
C THR A 62 0.89 -2.86 -2.69
N ASN A 63 0.12 -2.59 -3.74
CA ASN A 63 0.20 -1.37 -4.53
C ASN A 63 -0.41 -0.16 -3.78
N THR A 64 0.23 0.23 -2.67
CA THR A 64 -0.29 1.24 -1.72
C THR A 64 0.76 2.26 -1.26
N TYR A 65 1.96 2.28 -1.87
CA TYR A 65 3.06 3.15 -1.45
C TYR A 65 2.66 4.64 -1.45
N ALA A 66 1.88 5.09 -2.43
CA ALA A 66 1.36 6.44 -2.50
C ALA A 66 -0.14 6.56 -2.16
N ALA A 67 -0.77 5.50 -1.64
CA ALA A 67 -2.18 5.47 -1.24
C ALA A 67 -2.42 6.19 0.11
N ASN A 68 -2.00 7.45 0.20
CA ASN A 68 -2.26 8.33 1.34
C ASN A 68 -2.72 9.70 0.88
N HIS A 69 -3.41 10.41 1.76
CA HIS A 69 -4.06 11.68 1.47
C HIS A 69 -3.12 12.71 0.82
N VAL A 70 -1.91 12.88 1.36
CA VAL A 70 -0.95 13.88 0.87
C VAL A 70 -0.48 13.57 -0.54
N LYS A 71 -0.18 12.31 -0.83
CA LYS A 71 0.32 11.90 -2.15
C LYS A 71 -0.77 11.78 -3.20
N LEU A 72 -1.99 11.42 -2.84
CA LEU A 72 -3.10 11.33 -3.77
C LEU A 72 -3.69 12.69 -4.16
N ARG A 73 -3.45 13.74 -3.35
CA ARG A 73 -3.89 15.11 -3.64
C ARG A 73 -3.38 15.64 -4.99
N ARG A 74 -2.16 15.27 -5.41
CA ARG A 74 -1.62 15.70 -6.72
C ARG A 74 -2.38 15.12 -7.91
N TYR A 75 -3.17 14.07 -7.68
CA TYR A 75 -4.03 13.43 -8.67
C TYR A 75 -5.53 13.74 -8.43
N GLN A 76 -5.86 14.58 -7.43
CA GLN A 76 -7.24 14.88 -7.01
C GLN A 76 -8.01 13.61 -6.56
N GLN A 77 -7.31 12.61 -6.03
CA GLN A 77 -7.87 11.32 -5.58
C GLN A 77 -7.75 11.12 -4.05
N GLU A 78 -7.48 12.16 -3.26
CA GLU A 78 -7.26 12.07 -1.81
C GLU A 78 -8.46 11.53 -1.02
N HIS A 79 -9.66 11.63 -1.57
CA HIS A 79 -10.89 11.08 -0.99
C HIS A 79 -11.02 9.55 -1.18
N ARG A 80 -10.18 8.95 -2.04
CA ARG A 80 -10.23 7.51 -2.37
C ARG A 80 -9.17 6.67 -1.67
N VAL A 81 -8.46 7.23 -0.68
CA VAL A 81 -7.42 6.53 0.10
C VAL A 81 -7.90 5.17 0.58
N ARG A 82 -9.09 5.12 1.21
CA ARG A 82 -9.64 3.89 1.76
C ARG A 82 -9.94 2.86 0.67
N GLU A 83 -10.60 3.29 -0.39
CA GLU A 83 -10.95 2.46 -1.54
C GLU A 83 -9.69 1.81 -2.14
N PHE A 84 -8.66 2.60 -2.44
CA PHE A 84 -7.43 2.09 -3.05
C PHE A 84 -6.69 1.10 -2.15
N ASN A 85 -6.59 1.37 -0.85
CA ASN A 85 -5.95 0.43 0.08
C ASN A 85 -6.72 -0.89 0.21
N GLU A 86 -8.05 -0.84 0.35
CA GLU A 86 -8.88 -2.05 0.47
C GLU A 86 -8.82 -2.91 -0.80
N GLN A 87 -8.86 -2.30 -1.98
CA GLN A 87 -8.74 -3.04 -3.24
C GLN A 87 -7.34 -3.63 -3.42
N ALA A 88 -6.29 -2.87 -3.13
CA ALA A 88 -4.91 -3.35 -3.25
C ALA A 88 -4.65 -4.60 -2.39
N VAL A 89 -5.17 -4.64 -1.16
CA VAL A 89 -5.03 -5.82 -0.27
C VAL A 89 -5.77 -7.03 -0.86
N LYS A 90 -6.98 -6.85 -1.39
CA LYS A 90 -7.75 -7.94 -2.02
C LYS A 90 -7.01 -8.51 -3.23
N ILE A 91 -6.48 -7.64 -4.09
CA ILE A 91 -5.74 -8.03 -5.28
C ILE A 91 -4.46 -8.79 -4.92
N ALA A 92 -3.66 -8.26 -3.99
CA ALA A 92 -2.43 -8.90 -3.56
C ALA A 92 -2.69 -10.28 -2.92
N ARG A 93 -3.73 -10.42 -2.09
CA ARG A 93 -4.14 -11.72 -1.52
C ARG A 93 -4.57 -12.71 -2.58
N LYS A 94 -5.37 -12.27 -3.55
CA LYS A 94 -5.82 -13.09 -4.68
C LYS A 94 -4.64 -13.58 -5.51
N ALA A 95 -3.65 -12.72 -5.76
CA ALA A 95 -2.44 -13.08 -6.48
C ALA A 95 -1.54 -14.04 -5.69
N ALA A 96 -1.35 -13.77 -4.39
CA ALA A 96 -0.50 -14.57 -3.51
C ALA A 96 -1.03 -15.98 -3.28
N GLY A 97 -2.34 -16.12 -3.04
CA GLY A 97 -2.93 -17.38 -2.61
C GLY A 97 -2.13 -18.02 -1.48
N ASN A 98 -1.63 -19.22 -1.72
CA ASN A 98 -0.77 -19.97 -0.81
C ASN A 98 0.71 -19.99 -1.20
N ASN A 99 1.14 -19.09 -2.07
CA ASN A 99 2.49 -19.09 -2.67
C ASN A 99 3.39 -17.96 -2.16
N ALA A 100 2.82 -16.89 -1.59
CA ALA A 100 3.59 -15.75 -1.07
C ALA A 100 2.93 -15.11 0.16
N PHE A 101 3.71 -14.35 0.93
CA PHE A 101 3.22 -13.47 1.99
C PHE A 101 2.87 -12.09 1.40
N VAL A 102 1.84 -11.45 1.93
CA VAL A 102 1.43 -10.10 1.54
C VAL A 102 1.80 -9.11 2.63
N VAL A 103 2.53 -8.06 2.26
CA VAL A 103 2.86 -6.96 3.18
C VAL A 103 2.31 -5.63 2.67
N GLY A 104 1.76 -4.85 3.59
CA GLY A 104 1.29 -3.50 3.30
C GLY A 104 2.45 -2.53 3.08
N THR A 105 2.41 -1.72 2.03
CA THR A 105 3.38 -0.62 1.85
C THR A 105 2.78 0.73 2.18
N ILE A 106 3.53 1.55 2.92
CA ILE A 106 3.17 2.92 3.27
C ILE A 106 4.38 3.80 2.95
N GLY A 107 4.27 4.64 1.93
CA GLY A 107 5.38 5.49 1.52
C GLY A 107 5.45 6.78 2.35
N GLY A 108 6.67 7.28 2.53
CA GLY A 108 6.94 8.47 3.34
C GLY A 108 6.25 9.74 2.85
N ILE A 109 5.93 10.64 3.79
CA ILE A 109 5.28 11.93 3.55
C ILE A 109 6.34 13.03 3.64
N LYS A 110 6.60 13.76 2.54
CA LYS A 110 7.60 14.85 2.50
C LYS A 110 7.04 16.23 2.84
N ALA A 111 5.75 16.34 3.18
CA ALA A 111 5.08 17.62 3.43
C ALA A 111 5.49 18.33 4.75
N PHE A 112 6.35 17.72 5.57
CA PHE A 112 6.74 18.29 6.88
C PHE A 112 7.98 19.20 6.85
N PHE A 113 8.71 19.31 5.73
CA PHE A 113 10.05 19.92 5.74
C PHE A 113 10.31 21.03 4.70
N SER A 114 9.35 21.41 3.84
CA SER A 114 9.58 22.52 2.90
C SER A 114 9.13 23.90 3.40
N ASP A 115 8.30 23.98 4.44
CA ASP A 115 7.90 25.28 4.99
C ASP A 115 8.69 25.59 6.25
N ARG A 116 9.90 26.14 6.06
CA ARG A 116 10.32 27.24 6.95
C ARG A 116 9.42 28.43 6.67
N GLY A 117 8.21 28.30 7.20
CA GLY A 117 7.18 29.29 7.32
C GLY A 117 6.40 28.90 8.57
N PHE A 118 6.95 29.23 9.74
CA PHE A 118 6.13 29.44 10.93
C PHE A 118 5.27 30.68 10.63
N GLY A 119 4.26 30.47 9.79
CA GLY A 119 3.26 31.43 9.38
C GLY A 119 2.08 31.30 10.31
N ARG A 120 1.71 32.43 10.89
CA ARG A 120 0.59 32.71 11.81
C ARG A 120 -0.52 31.65 11.81
N ARG A 121 -0.95 31.32 13.03
CA ARG A 121 -2.35 30.99 13.30
C ARG A 121 -3.20 32.09 12.67
N ASP A 122 -3.73 31.84 11.48
CA ASP A 122 -4.95 32.49 11.06
C ASP A 122 -6.08 31.73 11.74
N GLU A 123 -6.75 32.44 12.64
CA GLU A 123 -7.90 31.96 13.38
C GLU A 123 -9.03 31.64 12.40
N GLY A 124 -9.30 30.35 12.18
CA GLY A 124 -10.39 29.87 11.35
C GLY A 124 -10.32 28.36 11.15
N GLU A 125 -11.02 27.64 12.02
CA GLU A 125 -11.20 26.17 12.05
C GLU A 125 -9.98 25.35 12.52
N SER A 126 -9.90 25.24 13.84
CA SER A 126 -9.12 24.25 14.56
C SER A 126 -9.40 22.82 14.07
N CYS A 127 -8.45 22.20 13.36
CA CYS A 127 -8.29 20.75 13.47
C CYS A 127 -7.61 20.46 14.81
N GLY A 128 -8.40 20.56 15.88
CA GLY A 128 -8.00 20.20 17.23
C GLY A 128 -7.50 18.76 17.25
N THR A 129 -6.51 18.51 18.10
CA THR A 129 -5.80 17.23 18.28
C THR A 129 -6.66 16.06 18.79
N SER A 130 -7.98 16.15 18.67
CA SER A 130 -8.96 15.13 19.01
C SER A 130 -9.84 14.87 17.79
N GLY A 131 -9.52 13.82 17.02
CA GLY A 131 -10.32 13.38 15.87
C GLY A 131 -9.66 13.55 14.50
N CYS A 132 -8.33 13.49 14.40
CA CYS A 132 -7.66 13.49 13.09
C CYS A 132 -7.98 12.17 12.35
N PRO A 133 -8.75 12.19 11.23
CA PRO A 133 -9.20 10.97 10.54
C PRO A 133 -8.04 10.14 9.97
N CYS A 134 -6.86 10.76 9.84
CA CYS A 134 -5.62 10.09 9.42
C CYS A 134 -5.17 9.00 10.41
N ARG A 135 -5.52 9.09 11.70
CA ARG A 135 -5.02 8.16 12.72
C ARG A 135 -5.88 6.89 12.84
N ASP A 136 -7.18 7.01 12.61
CA ASP A 136 -8.14 5.92 12.81
C ASP A 136 -8.29 5.01 11.57
N GLY A 137 -8.06 5.54 10.37
CA GLY A 137 -8.12 4.75 9.13
C GLY A 137 -6.97 3.74 9.00
N HIS A 138 -5.74 4.13 9.33
CA HIS A 138 -4.57 3.27 9.12
C HIS A 138 -4.46 2.12 10.14
N ARG A 139 -4.95 2.30 11.37
CA ARG A 139 -4.78 1.28 12.42
C ARG A 139 -5.66 0.05 12.21
N ARG A 140 -6.82 0.19 11.56
CA ARG A 140 -7.75 -0.92 11.29
C ARG A 140 -7.47 -1.65 9.97
N LEU A 141 -6.88 -0.98 8.98
CA LEU A 141 -6.58 -1.57 7.67
C LEU A 141 -5.49 -2.65 7.73
N PHE A 142 -4.55 -2.56 8.67
CA PHE A 142 -3.40 -3.48 8.75
C PHE A 142 -3.40 -4.41 9.97
N ALA A 143 -4.28 -4.20 10.96
CA ALA A 143 -4.28 -4.98 12.20
C ALA A 143 -5.10 -6.28 12.13
N GLY A 144 -6.00 -6.43 11.17
CA GLY A 144 -6.91 -7.58 11.07
C GLY A 144 -6.47 -8.68 10.11
N ASP A 145 -5.60 -8.38 9.14
CA ASP A 145 -5.43 -9.24 7.97
C ASP A 145 -4.02 -9.84 7.84
N LEU A 146 -3.07 -9.57 8.74
CA LEU A 146 -1.65 -9.96 8.59
C LEU A 146 -1.32 -11.47 8.61
N LEU A 147 -2.30 -12.36 8.47
CA LEU A 147 -2.12 -13.80 8.34
C LEU A 147 -2.90 -14.30 7.10
N ARG A 148 -2.32 -15.27 6.39
CA ARG A 148 -2.81 -15.82 5.11
C ARG A 148 -4.34 -15.94 5.04
N SER A 149 -4.90 -15.55 3.89
CA SER A 149 -6.25 -15.94 3.48
C SER A 149 -6.32 -17.46 3.31
N GLY A 150 -7.35 -18.08 3.88
CA GLY A 150 -7.53 -19.54 3.98
C GLY A 150 -7.54 -20.31 2.67
#